data_AF-A0A7S2Y7C2-F1
#
_entry.id   AF-A0A7S2Y7C2-F1
#
_cell.length_a   1.000
_cell.length_b   1.000
_cell.length_c   1.000
_cell.angle_alpha   90.00
_cell.angle_beta   90.00
_cell.angle_gamma   90.00
#
_symmetry.space_group_name_H-M   'P 1'
#
loop_
_entity.id
_entity.type
_entity.pdbx_description
1 polymer ?
#
loop_
_entity_poly.entity_id
_entity_poly.type
_entity_poly.pdbx_seq_one_letter_code
_entity_poly.pdbx_strand_id
1 'polypeptide(L)'
;MQTNRRRTSSPTGHIHCTVSSSQWLLIILAVLCSIPTVTAVATPFSMRTASRSKTTSNSQVEDNSDSHHKQVNLETQREQDQNKNNLPLVSDKDRQAFAEDGYLVIRGLFSPQEIDAMTAAADALVELVHKRTGQFTFSVIEKNVVYGDLPQPASEPPQTRAERLAAQQARDMIVQTFRQVALHSKLPHICAQLMELDPQTQCLRLLRDVFLAKDVSTDTTCDWHVDDQTFWPESFVSTASQQSSRNQDGINVWLALDDYSAQHGGSMIVSKGSHRAEWRHDAYQAIGQDRTQDGGMTKDDVLDLISAITENSKSKKQKRAKVATCSLQEINPRIRAKAEANKVELDLQKGDCLIATRLLFHRTAQVTKEGVQYYRDQSGCNSKDGNPKPHLHRYSLRYVPGTARLPRGDDGDTTMADLAAQWKSDNAGRTLDEISQLDHPAWYPQTWPQLERHLHHKLNRLASHQVVQAKAHAKASFEDLMAQVAALQQESSTTATDNGKNNSSM
;
A
#
# COMPACT_ATOMS: atom_id res chain seq x y z
N MET A 1 48.71 -10.63 -59.53
CA MET A 1 47.34 -10.14 -59.28
C MET A 1 47.25 -9.60 -57.85
N GLN A 2 47.35 -8.29 -57.71
CA GLN A 2 46.98 -7.52 -56.52
C GLN A 2 46.14 -6.36 -57.03
N THR A 3 44.92 -6.19 -56.52
CA THR A 3 44.07 -5.05 -56.86
C THR A 3 43.55 -4.37 -55.59
N ASN A 4 44.05 -3.14 -55.43
CA ASN A 4 43.37 -1.90 -55.10
C ASN A 4 42.33 -1.86 -53.98
N ARG A 5 42.73 -1.15 -52.92
CA ARG A 5 41.90 -0.36 -52.00
C ARG A 5 41.10 0.71 -52.76
N ARG A 6 39.80 0.82 -52.47
CA ARG A 6 39.04 2.08 -52.57
C ARG A 6 38.15 2.25 -51.34
N ARG A 7 38.19 3.48 -50.81
CA ARG A 7 37.30 4.05 -49.78
C ARG A 7 35.87 4.15 -50.30
N THR A 8 34.90 3.93 -49.42
CA THR A 8 33.63 4.66 -49.43
C THR A 8 33.23 4.99 -47.99
N SER A 9 33.00 6.28 -47.78
CA SER A 9 32.48 6.96 -46.61
C SER A 9 31.00 6.63 -46.33
N SER A 10 30.60 6.61 -45.06
CA SER A 10 29.21 6.74 -44.63
C SER A 10 29.07 7.87 -43.59
N PRO A 11 27.94 8.60 -43.56
CA PRO A 11 27.79 9.82 -42.77
C PRO A 11 27.23 9.53 -41.38
N THR A 12 27.87 10.08 -40.35
CA THR A 12 27.30 10.17 -38.99
C THR A 12 26.41 11.40 -38.90
N GLY A 13 25.09 11.18 -38.93
CA GLY A 13 24.11 12.21 -38.58
C GLY A 13 24.08 12.40 -37.06
N HIS A 14 24.63 13.51 -36.57
CA HIS A 14 24.40 13.97 -35.20
C HIS A 14 23.08 14.73 -35.13
N ILE A 15 22.07 14.13 -34.47
CA ILE A 15 20.87 14.83 -34.06
C ILE A 15 21.17 15.49 -32.71
N HIS A 16 21.43 16.80 -32.71
CA HIS A 16 21.40 17.61 -31.50
C HIS A 16 19.93 17.88 -31.14
N CYS A 17 19.43 17.22 -30.10
CA CYS A 17 18.16 17.59 -29.47
C CYS A 17 18.48 18.43 -28.23
N THR A 18 18.59 19.74 -28.40
CA THR A 18 18.65 20.69 -27.28
C THR A 18 17.22 20.98 -26.83
N VAL A 19 16.74 20.25 -25.83
CA VAL A 19 15.52 20.63 -25.11
C VAL A 19 15.94 21.61 -24.02
N SER A 20 15.46 22.84 -24.12
CA SER A 20 15.63 23.89 -23.11
C SER A 20 14.95 23.46 -21.80
N SER A 21 15.58 23.73 -20.65
CA SER A 21 15.05 23.49 -19.30
C SER A 21 13.68 24.14 -19.06
N SER A 22 13.30 25.16 -19.84
CA SER A 22 11.97 25.77 -19.79
C SER A 22 10.83 24.93 -20.40
N GLN A 23 11.11 23.93 -21.26
CA GLN A 23 10.08 23.09 -21.87
C GLN A 23 9.59 21.96 -20.94
N TRP A 24 10.37 21.54 -19.95
CA TRP A 24 9.93 20.54 -18.97
C TRP A 24 8.89 21.10 -17.98
N LEU A 25 8.95 22.39 -17.67
CA LEU A 25 7.96 23.06 -16.81
C LEU A 25 6.57 23.12 -17.47
N LEU A 26 6.51 23.25 -18.80
CA LEU A 26 5.26 23.27 -19.57
C LEU A 26 4.61 21.87 -19.70
N ILE A 27 5.40 20.79 -19.72
CA ILE A 27 4.86 19.42 -19.76
C ILE A 27 4.23 19.03 -18.43
N ILE A 28 4.81 19.46 -17.30
CA ILE A 28 4.26 19.22 -15.96
C ILE A 28 2.97 20.03 -15.74
N LEU A 29 2.88 21.25 -16.30
CA LEU A 29 1.65 22.08 -16.25
C LEU A 29 0.55 21.61 -17.23
N ALA A 30 0.90 21.07 -18.40
CA ALA A 30 -0.08 20.61 -19.39
C ALA A 30 -0.83 19.32 -18.96
N VAL A 31 -0.21 18.48 -18.14
CA VAL A 31 -0.86 17.30 -17.53
C VAL A 31 -1.95 17.71 -16.52
N LEU A 32 -1.97 18.96 -16.05
CA LEU A 32 -2.92 19.46 -15.06
C LEU A 32 -4.14 20.20 -15.65
N CYS A 33 -4.24 20.43 -16.97
CA CYS A 33 -5.30 21.30 -17.54
C CYS A 33 -6.03 20.78 -18.80
N SER A 34 -6.01 19.49 -19.11
CA SER A 34 -6.70 18.97 -20.32
C SER A 34 -8.01 18.25 -20.00
N ILE A 35 -9.14 18.95 -20.04
CA ILE A 35 -10.49 18.35 -20.10
C ILE A 35 -11.01 18.50 -21.54
N PRO A 36 -11.29 17.40 -22.28
CA PRO A 36 -12.02 17.49 -23.54
C PRO A 36 -13.53 17.53 -23.29
N THR A 37 -14.21 18.53 -23.84
CA THR A 37 -15.68 18.60 -23.92
C THR A 37 -16.17 17.56 -24.93
N VAL A 38 -16.96 16.58 -24.47
CA VAL A 38 -17.66 15.63 -25.34
C VAL A 38 -19.16 15.86 -25.21
N THR A 39 -19.81 16.22 -26.32
CA THR A 39 -21.26 16.29 -26.49
C THR A 39 -21.83 14.88 -26.67
N ALA A 40 -22.65 14.42 -25.74
CA ALA A 40 -23.35 13.14 -25.85
C ALA A 40 -24.75 13.31 -26.45
N VAL A 41 -25.05 12.49 -27.47
CA VAL A 41 -26.38 12.32 -28.06
C VAL A 41 -27.12 11.25 -27.26
N ALA A 42 -28.29 11.58 -26.73
CA ALA A 42 -29.11 10.69 -25.92
C ALA A 42 -30.03 9.81 -26.77
N THR A 43 -30.11 8.52 -26.45
CA THR A 43 -31.20 7.61 -26.85
C THR A 43 -31.85 7.03 -25.60
N PRO A 44 -33.20 6.99 -25.50
CA PRO A 44 -33.87 6.55 -24.29
C PRO A 44 -34.01 5.03 -24.19
N PHE A 45 -33.66 4.47 -23.03
CA PHE A 45 -33.91 3.09 -22.65
C PHE A 45 -35.11 3.04 -21.68
N SER A 46 -36.07 2.17 -21.96
CA SER A 46 -37.35 2.05 -21.23
C SER A 46 -37.29 0.89 -20.23
N MET A 47 -37.49 1.17 -18.94
CA MET A 47 -37.64 0.15 -17.90
C MET A 47 -39.09 0.05 -17.42
N ARG A 48 -39.64 -1.17 -17.48
CA ARG A 48 -40.92 -1.56 -16.87
C ARG A 48 -40.78 -1.69 -15.36
N THR A 49 -41.65 -1.00 -14.62
CA THR A 49 -41.81 -1.12 -13.17
C THR A 49 -42.75 -2.28 -12.80
N ALA A 50 -42.33 -3.14 -11.86
CA ALA A 50 -43.21 -4.06 -11.15
C ALA A 50 -43.65 -3.43 -9.81
N SER A 51 -44.94 -3.51 -9.51
CA SER A 51 -45.58 -2.94 -8.32
C SER A 51 -45.29 -3.79 -7.07
N ARG A 52 -45.13 -3.12 -5.92
CA ARG A 52 -44.99 -3.76 -4.60
C ARG A 52 -46.09 -3.25 -3.68
N SER A 53 -46.80 -4.19 -3.07
CA SER A 53 -47.95 -3.99 -2.19
C SER A 53 -47.54 -3.46 -0.81
N LYS A 54 -48.44 -2.65 -0.24
CA LYS A 54 -48.38 -2.07 1.11
C LYS A 54 -48.65 -3.14 2.18
N THR A 55 -47.96 -3.02 3.32
CA THR A 55 -48.43 -3.63 4.57
C THR A 55 -48.14 -2.69 5.74
N THR A 56 -49.05 -2.77 6.70
CA THR A 56 -49.49 -1.80 7.69
C THR A 56 -48.56 -1.67 8.89
N SER A 57 -48.53 -0.45 9.45
CA SER A 57 -47.92 -0.07 10.71
C SER A 57 -48.69 -0.61 11.92
N ASN A 58 -47.99 -1.14 12.92
CA ASN A 58 -48.52 -1.30 14.26
C ASN A 58 -47.50 -0.79 15.28
N SER A 59 -47.93 0.15 16.12
CA SER A 59 -47.17 0.78 17.19
C SER A 59 -47.26 -0.07 18.46
N GLN A 60 -46.12 -0.47 19.03
CA GLN A 60 -46.03 -0.94 20.40
C GLN A 60 -45.02 -0.10 21.18
N VAL A 61 -45.48 0.35 22.34
CA VAL A 61 -44.71 0.98 23.41
C VAL A 61 -44.10 -0.16 24.21
N GLU A 62 -42.78 -0.30 24.24
CA GLU A 62 -42.09 -1.31 25.04
C GLU A 62 -41.38 -0.70 26.26
N ASP A 63 -41.49 -1.46 27.35
CA ASP A 63 -40.98 -1.23 28.70
C ASP A 63 -39.44 -1.25 28.75
N ASN A 64 -38.85 -0.28 29.46
CA ASN A 64 -37.41 -0.01 29.49
C ASN A 64 -36.60 -0.89 30.48
N SER A 65 -37.22 -1.87 31.13
CA SER A 65 -36.60 -2.72 32.17
C SER A 65 -35.85 -3.95 31.63
N ASP A 66 -36.04 -4.29 30.36
CA ASP A 66 -35.48 -5.50 29.72
C ASP A 66 -34.07 -5.28 29.10
N SER A 67 -33.57 -4.04 29.15
CA SER A 67 -32.28 -3.67 28.54
C SER A 67 -31.06 -4.08 29.39
N HIS A 68 -31.16 -4.05 30.72
CA HIS A 68 -30.05 -4.40 31.61
C HIS A 68 -29.77 -5.91 31.70
N HIS A 69 -30.80 -6.77 31.65
CA HIS A 69 -30.58 -8.22 31.64
C HIS A 69 -30.01 -8.74 30.31
N LYS A 70 -30.34 -8.11 29.16
CA LYS A 70 -29.71 -8.45 27.87
C LYS A 70 -28.22 -8.08 27.83
N GLN A 71 -27.82 -7.00 28.51
CA GLN A 71 -26.42 -6.56 28.53
C GLN A 71 -25.51 -7.48 29.35
N VAL A 72 -25.97 -7.97 30.52
CA VAL A 72 -25.20 -8.89 31.38
C VAL A 72 -25.01 -10.27 30.73
N ASN A 73 -26.00 -10.76 29.99
CA ASN A 73 -25.89 -12.03 29.24
C ASN A 73 -24.91 -11.94 28.06
N LEU A 74 -24.84 -10.80 27.36
CA LEU A 74 -23.88 -10.57 26.27
C LEU A 74 -22.43 -10.50 26.76
N GLU A 75 -22.20 -9.96 27.95
CA GLU A 75 -20.86 -9.84 28.54
C GLU A 75 -20.34 -11.20 29.03
N THR A 76 -21.20 -12.00 29.66
CA THR A 76 -20.89 -13.39 30.08
C THR A 76 -20.62 -14.31 28.89
N GLN A 77 -21.36 -14.16 27.79
CA GLN A 77 -21.16 -14.93 26.56
C GLN A 77 -19.84 -14.54 25.87
N ARG A 78 -19.46 -13.26 25.89
CA ARG A 78 -18.16 -12.78 25.41
C ARG A 78 -16.98 -13.33 26.21
N GLU A 79 -17.09 -13.42 27.54
CA GLU A 79 -16.05 -14.01 28.38
C GLU A 79 -15.87 -15.52 28.13
N GLN A 80 -16.98 -16.23 27.89
CA GLN A 80 -16.94 -17.66 27.55
C GLN A 80 -16.33 -17.91 26.15
N ASP A 81 -16.66 -17.06 25.17
CA ASP A 81 -16.05 -17.13 23.83
C ASP A 81 -14.57 -16.73 23.86
N GLN A 82 -14.17 -15.77 24.70
CA GLN A 82 -12.77 -15.42 24.92
C GLN A 82 -11.96 -16.59 25.50
N ASN A 83 -12.53 -17.36 26.44
CA ASN A 83 -11.84 -18.52 27.01
C ASN A 83 -11.72 -19.71 26.04
N LYS A 84 -12.68 -19.92 25.13
CA LYS A 84 -12.56 -20.93 24.07
C LYS A 84 -11.54 -20.54 22.99
N ASN A 85 -11.25 -19.25 22.85
CA ASN A 85 -10.27 -18.72 21.90
C ASN A 85 -8.80 -18.82 22.38
N ASN A 86 -8.54 -19.40 23.56
CA ASN A 86 -7.16 -19.55 24.08
C ASN A 86 -6.40 -20.74 23.49
N LEU A 87 -7.01 -21.57 22.63
CA LEU A 87 -6.26 -22.59 21.91
C LEU A 87 -5.30 -21.94 20.90
N PRO A 88 -4.06 -22.44 20.77
CA PRO A 88 -3.12 -21.92 19.79
C PRO A 88 -3.68 -22.10 18.37
N LEU A 89 -3.77 -21.00 17.61
CA LEU A 89 -4.23 -21.02 16.21
C LEU A 89 -3.11 -21.47 15.26
N VAL A 90 -1.85 -21.33 15.71
CA VAL A 90 -0.66 -21.85 15.03
C VAL A 90 0.05 -22.87 15.91
N SER A 91 0.43 -24.02 15.33
CA SER A 91 1.18 -25.04 16.06
C SER A 91 2.62 -24.61 16.34
N ASP A 92 3.28 -25.29 17.26
CA ASP A 92 4.71 -25.05 17.55
C ASP A 92 5.57 -25.28 16.30
N LYS A 93 5.20 -26.27 15.49
CA LYS A 93 5.84 -26.55 14.19
C LYS A 93 5.68 -25.40 13.22
N ASP A 94 4.50 -24.77 13.17
CA ASP A 94 4.26 -23.62 12.29
C ASP A 94 5.08 -22.41 12.74
N ARG A 95 5.18 -22.18 14.06
CA ARG A 95 6.02 -21.09 14.62
C ARG A 95 7.50 -21.34 14.32
N GLN A 96 7.97 -22.57 14.48
CA GLN A 96 9.34 -22.93 14.13
C GLN A 96 9.60 -22.73 12.62
N ALA A 97 8.70 -23.22 11.76
CA ALA A 97 8.82 -23.03 10.32
C ALA A 97 8.81 -21.54 9.93
N PHE A 98 7.94 -20.73 10.53
CA PHE A 98 7.91 -19.29 10.30
C PHE A 98 9.20 -18.60 10.76
N ALA A 99 9.71 -18.95 11.94
CA ALA A 99 10.99 -18.44 12.44
C ALA A 99 12.12 -18.81 11.47
N GLU A 100 12.13 -20.05 10.97
CA GLU A 100 13.14 -20.61 10.08
C GLU A 100 13.11 -20.01 8.66
N ASP A 101 11.94 -19.98 8.06
CA ASP A 101 11.75 -19.67 6.65
C ASP A 101 11.39 -18.20 6.43
N GLY A 102 10.89 -17.54 7.47
CA GLY A 102 10.41 -16.16 7.43
C GLY A 102 9.02 -15.99 6.83
N TYR A 103 8.34 -17.11 6.50
CA TYR A 103 6.95 -17.11 6.03
C TYR A 103 6.19 -18.38 6.41
N LEU A 104 4.87 -18.32 6.29
CA LEU A 104 3.92 -19.40 6.47
C LEU A 104 2.74 -19.20 5.50
N VAL A 105 2.25 -20.27 4.88
CA VAL A 105 1.00 -20.25 4.10
C VAL A 105 -0.07 -20.94 4.91
N ILE A 106 -1.16 -20.22 5.20
CA ILE A 106 -2.32 -20.76 5.91
C ILE A 106 -3.47 -20.91 4.93
N ARG A 107 -4.00 -22.13 4.84
CA ARG A 107 -5.10 -22.50 3.95
C ARG A 107 -6.39 -22.69 4.73
N GLY A 108 -7.52 -22.43 4.07
CA GLY A 108 -8.85 -22.65 4.66
C GLY A 108 -9.12 -21.82 5.92
N LEU A 109 -8.51 -20.64 6.02
CA LEU A 109 -8.71 -19.74 7.17
C LEU A 109 -10.11 -19.12 7.17
N PHE A 110 -10.65 -18.87 5.97
CA PHE A 110 -11.94 -18.23 5.73
C PHE A 110 -12.95 -19.23 5.18
N SER A 111 -14.21 -19.04 5.56
CA SER A 111 -15.33 -19.75 4.96
C SER A 111 -15.55 -19.33 3.50
N PRO A 112 -16.18 -20.17 2.66
CA PRO A 112 -16.55 -19.80 1.31
C PRO A 112 -17.37 -18.50 1.24
N GLN A 113 -18.28 -18.27 2.20
CA GLN A 113 -19.11 -17.06 2.23
C GLN A 113 -18.29 -15.79 2.49
N GLU A 114 -17.29 -15.86 3.37
CA GLU A 114 -16.37 -14.74 3.60
C GLU A 114 -15.53 -14.47 2.35
N ILE A 115 -15.07 -15.52 1.68
CA ILE A 115 -14.30 -15.42 0.43
C ILE A 115 -15.12 -14.76 -0.69
N ASP A 116 -16.38 -15.17 -0.85
CA ASP A 116 -17.30 -14.60 -1.84
C ASP A 116 -17.57 -13.12 -1.56
N ALA A 117 -17.79 -12.76 -0.28
CA ALA A 117 -17.98 -11.37 0.12
C ALA A 117 -16.74 -10.51 -0.17
N MET A 118 -15.54 -11.02 0.12
CA MET A 118 -14.29 -10.32 -0.18
C MET A 118 -14.05 -10.18 -1.68
N THR A 119 -14.37 -11.20 -2.47
CA THR A 119 -14.27 -11.15 -3.94
C THR A 119 -15.22 -10.09 -4.49
N ALA A 120 -16.48 -10.07 -4.06
CA ALA A 120 -17.45 -9.07 -4.48
C ALA A 120 -17.03 -7.64 -4.08
N ALA A 121 -16.45 -7.46 -2.89
CA ALA A 121 -15.90 -6.17 -2.47
C ALA A 121 -14.68 -5.74 -3.31
N ALA A 122 -13.81 -6.68 -3.68
CA ALA A 122 -12.67 -6.43 -4.58
C ALA A 122 -13.13 -5.99 -5.97
N ASP A 123 -14.09 -6.70 -6.56
CA ASP A 123 -14.64 -6.36 -7.87
C ASP A 123 -15.29 -4.98 -7.86
N ALA A 124 -16.11 -4.69 -6.83
CA ALA A 124 -16.73 -3.38 -6.66
C ALA A 124 -15.71 -2.26 -6.48
N LEU A 125 -14.58 -2.53 -5.81
CA LEU A 125 -13.49 -1.58 -5.64
C LEU A 125 -12.76 -1.30 -6.96
N VAL A 126 -12.46 -2.35 -7.74
CA VAL A 126 -11.86 -2.19 -9.08
C VAL A 126 -12.78 -1.38 -9.99
N GLU A 127 -14.09 -1.65 -9.98
CA GLU A 127 -15.06 -0.89 -10.76
C GLU A 127 -15.11 0.59 -10.33
N LEU A 128 -15.08 0.87 -9.02
CA LEU A 128 -15.06 2.23 -8.48
C LEU A 128 -13.81 2.99 -8.95
N VAL A 129 -12.63 2.36 -8.90
CA VAL A 129 -11.36 2.95 -9.34
C VAL A 129 -11.35 3.18 -10.85
N HIS A 130 -11.86 2.21 -11.61
CA HIS A 130 -11.97 2.31 -13.06
C HIS A 130 -12.84 3.51 -13.47
N LYS A 131 -14.03 3.65 -12.86
CA LYS A 131 -14.93 4.78 -13.11
C LYS A 131 -14.29 6.14 -12.82
N ARG A 132 -13.38 6.22 -11.84
CA ARG A 132 -12.67 7.46 -11.51
C ARG A 132 -11.58 7.79 -12.52
N THR A 133 -10.76 6.81 -12.87
CA THR A 133 -9.53 7.06 -13.65
C THR A 133 -9.77 7.02 -15.15
N GLY A 134 -10.90 6.47 -15.60
CA GLY A 134 -11.18 6.21 -17.02
C GLY A 134 -10.19 5.22 -17.66
N GLN A 135 -9.32 4.62 -16.85
CA GLN A 135 -8.26 3.73 -17.28
C GLN A 135 -8.28 2.50 -16.37
N PHE A 136 -8.24 1.31 -16.97
CA PHE A 136 -7.69 0.16 -16.26
C PHE A 136 -6.17 0.39 -16.21
N THR A 137 -5.72 1.21 -15.26
CA THR A 137 -4.29 1.37 -15.06
C THR A 137 -3.70 0.05 -14.54
N PHE A 138 -2.43 -0.17 -14.89
CA PHE A 138 -1.58 -1.37 -14.75
C PHE A 138 -1.72 -2.15 -13.43
N SER A 139 -2.14 -1.48 -12.37
CA SER A 139 -2.48 -2.09 -11.09
C SER A 139 -3.37 -1.16 -10.29
N VAL A 140 -4.51 -1.64 -9.79
CA VAL A 140 -5.27 -0.91 -8.77
C VAL A 140 -4.51 -1.07 -7.47
N ILE A 141 -4.00 0.02 -6.91
CA ILE A 141 -3.33 0.05 -5.61
C ILE A 141 -4.11 1.04 -4.73
N GLU A 142 -5.03 0.52 -3.93
CA GLU A 142 -5.79 1.33 -2.99
C GLU A 142 -5.21 1.12 -1.60
N LYS A 143 -4.57 2.18 -1.09
CA LYS A 143 -4.00 2.22 0.26
C LYS A 143 -5.14 2.53 1.25
N ASN A 144 -5.08 1.98 2.46
CA ASN A 144 -5.93 2.41 3.58
C ASN A 144 -7.44 2.12 3.40
N VAL A 145 -7.81 0.99 2.77
CA VAL A 145 -9.22 0.63 2.51
C VAL A 145 -10.00 0.51 3.82
N VAL A 146 -9.38 -0.03 4.87
CA VAL A 146 -9.93 -0.07 6.24
C VAL A 146 -10.28 1.32 6.77
N TYR A 147 -9.56 2.35 6.34
CA TYR A 147 -9.80 3.72 6.77
C TYR A 147 -10.82 4.45 5.91
N GLY A 148 -11.50 3.76 4.98
CA GLY A 148 -12.58 4.35 4.18
C GLY A 148 -12.14 5.50 3.26
N ASP A 149 -10.84 5.62 3.00
CA ASP A 149 -10.24 6.59 2.09
C ASP A 149 -10.41 6.16 0.62
N LEU A 150 -11.62 5.71 0.30
CA LEU A 150 -11.92 5.20 -1.03
C LEU A 150 -12.08 6.35 -2.03
N PRO A 151 -11.64 6.17 -3.28
CA PRO A 151 -11.79 7.12 -4.38
C PRO A 151 -13.21 7.70 -4.50
N GLN A 152 -13.35 9.03 -4.53
CA GLN A 152 -14.60 9.65 -4.98
C GLN A 152 -14.70 9.50 -6.52
N PRO A 153 -15.89 9.27 -7.10
CA PRO A 153 -16.06 9.24 -8.55
C PRO A 153 -15.58 10.55 -9.19
N ALA A 154 -14.84 10.49 -10.30
CA ALA A 154 -14.32 11.68 -10.98
C ALA A 154 -15.36 12.36 -11.89
N SER A 155 -16.34 11.61 -12.38
CA SER A 155 -17.42 12.11 -13.22
C SER A 155 -18.50 12.79 -12.40
N GLU A 156 -19.36 13.58 -13.06
CA GLU A 156 -20.46 14.35 -12.47
C GLU A 156 -21.06 13.67 -11.23
N PRO A 157 -21.26 14.43 -10.12
CA PRO A 157 -21.82 13.86 -8.91
C PRO A 157 -23.13 13.15 -9.25
N PRO A 158 -23.40 11.98 -8.64
CA PRO A 158 -24.54 11.16 -9.04
C PRO A 158 -25.80 12.01 -9.06
N GLN A 159 -26.45 12.07 -10.23
CA GLN A 159 -27.44 13.10 -10.54
C GLN A 159 -28.70 12.90 -9.68
N THR A 160 -29.03 11.64 -9.40
CA THR A 160 -30.19 11.29 -8.58
C THR A 160 -29.81 10.95 -7.14
N ARG A 161 -30.76 11.14 -6.22
CA ARG A 161 -30.64 10.68 -4.82
C ARG A 161 -30.42 9.16 -4.73
N ALA A 162 -31.02 8.40 -5.63
CA ALA A 162 -30.92 6.93 -5.65
C ALA A 162 -29.50 6.48 -6.00
N GLU A 163 -28.87 7.08 -7.02
CA GLU A 163 -27.49 6.76 -7.39
C GLU A 163 -26.49 7.14 -6.29
N ARG A 164 -26.69 8.30 -5.62
CA ARG A 164 -25.87 8.69 -4.47
C ARG A 164 -25.96 7.65 -3.35
N LEU A 165 -27.16 7.17 -3.05
CA LEU A 165 -27.36 6.16 -2.01
C LEU A 165 -26.73 4.82 -2.40
N ALA A 166 -26.89 4.38 -3.65
CA ALA A 166 -26.30 3.14 -4.13
C ALA A 166 -24.76 3.19 -4.11
N ALA A 167 -24.16 4.31 -4.54
CA ALA A 167 -22.71 4.51 -4.49
C ALA A 167 -22.19 4.50 -3.04
N GLN A 168 -22.92 5.14 -2.11
CA GLN A 168 -22.57 5.11 -0.70
C GLN A 168 -22.66 3.69 -0.12
N GLN A 169 -23.74 2.96 -0.42
CA GLN A 169 -23.92 1.57 0.03
C GLN A 169 -22.82 0.65 -0.49
N ALA A 170 -22.40 0.81 -1.75
CA ALA A 170 -21.29 0.05 -2.31
C ALA A 170 -19.97 0.34 -1.58
N ARG A 171 -19.67 1.62 -1.31
CA ARG A 171 -18.48 2.02 -0.53
C ARG A 171 -18.52 1.45 0.89
N ASP A 172 -19.67 1.56 1.56
CA ASP A 172 -19.84 1.03 2.91
C ASP A 172 -19.64 -0.49 2.92
N MET A 173 -20.20 -1.20 1.95
CA MET A 173 -20.00 -2.65 1.79
C MET A 173 -18.52 -3.01 1.62
N ILE A 174 -17.79 -2.32 0.74
CA ILE A 174 -16.34 -2.54 0.51
C ILE A 174 -15.58 -2.34 1.82
N VAL A 175 -15.76 -1.19 2.47
CA VAL A 175 -15.03 -0.83 3.69
C VAL A 175 -15.34 -1.79 4.84
N GLN A 176 -16.60 -2.15 5.05
CA GLN A 176 -16.98 -3.07 6.13
C GLN A 176 -16.44 -4.49 5.89
N THR A 177 -16.42 -4.95 4.64
CA THR A 177 -15.88 -6.26 4.30
C THR A 177 -14.39 -6.35 4.62
N PHE A 178 -13.58 -5.38 4.14
CA PHE A 178 -12.15 -5.37 4.43
C PHE A 178 -11.84 -5.11 5.91
N ARG A 179 -12.65 -4.30 6.61
CA ARG A 179 -12.55 -4.15 8.08
C ARG A 179 -12.81 -5.45 8.81
N GLN A 180 -13.83 -6.21 8.41
CA GLN A 180 -14.16 -7.48 9.04
C GLN A 180 -12.94 -8.42 9.00
N VAL A 181 -12.28 -8.49 7.85
CA VAL A 181 -11.10 -9.33 7.64
C VAL A 181 -9.90 -8.80 8.44
N ALA A 182 -9.60 -7.51 8.33
CA ALA A 182 -8.41 -6.90 8.93
C ALA A 182 -8.46 -6.87 10.47
N LEU A 183 -9.66 -6.75 11.05
CA LEU A 183 -9.85 -6.43 12.47
C LEU A 183 -10.49 -7.57 13.27
N HIS A 184 -11.36 -8.36 12.65
CA HIS A 184 -12.19 -9.35 13.37
C HIS A 184 -11.92 -10.80 12.96
N SER A 185 -11.10 -11.04 11.94
CA SER A 185 -10.70 -12.40 11.57
C SER A 185 -9.73 -13.01 12.58
N LYS A 186 -9.31 -14.24 12.32
CA LYS A 186 -8.25 -14.92 13.07
C LYS A 186 -6.84 -14.37 12.78
N LEU A 187 -6.67 -13.54 11.75
CA LEU A 187 -5.36 -13.04 11.32
C LEU A 187 -4.59 -12.26 12.40
N PRO A 188 -5.18 -11.28 13.13
CA PRO A 188 -4.46 -10.59 14.19
C PRO A 188 -3.90 -11.52 15.26
N HIS A 189 -4.69 -12.51 15.68
CA HIS A 189 -4.27 -13.47 16.70
C HIS A 189 -3.15 -14.39 16.20
N ILE A 190 -3.24 -14.88 14.95
CA ILE A 190 -2.17 -15.64 14.31
C ILE A 190 -0.87 -14.80 14.25
N CYS A 191 -0.96 -13.54 13.82
CA CYS A 191 0.20 -12.66 13.73
C CYS A 191 0.82 -12.39 15.12
N ALA A 192 0.00 -12.18 16.15
CA ALA A 192 0.46 -12.02 17.52
C ALA A 192 1.19 -13.28 18.03
N GLN A 193 0.69 -14.48 17.70
CA GLN A 193 1.34 -15.74 18.06
C GLN A 193 2.66 -15.97 17.31
N LEU A 194 2.74 -15.61 16.03
CA LEU A 194 3.96 -15.73 15.23
C LEU A 194 5.05 -14.73 15.66
N MET A 195 4.66 -13.56 16.19
CA MET A 195 5.59 -12.61 16.84
C MET A 195 5.83 -12.91 18.32
N GLU A 196 5.19 -13.95 18.87
CA GLU A 196 5.28 -14.32 20.28
C GLU A 196 5.02 -13.12 21.22
N LEU A 197 3.98 -12.34 20.93
CA LEU A 197 3.58 -11.19 21.76
C LEU A 197 3.00 -11.69 23.09
N ASP A 198 3.35 -11.00 24.18
CA ASP A 198 2.73 -11.23 25.48
C ASP A 198 1.38 -10.51 25.58
N PRO A 199 0.24 -11.22 25.73
CA PRO A 199 -1.08 -10.58 25.78
C PRO A 199 -1.29 -9.69 27.02
N GLN A 200 -0.43 -9.78 28.03
CA GLN A 200 -0.56 -8.98 29.25
C GLN A 200 0.13 -7.62 29.12
N THR A 201 1.19 -7.55 28.33
CA THR A 201 2.09 -6.38 28.29
C THR A 201 2.23 -5.77 26.90
N GLN A 202 1.85 -6.50 25.85
CA GLN A 202 1.98 -6.08 24.46
C GLN A 202 0.62 -6.14 23.76
N CYS A 203 0.48 -5.31 22.73
CA CYS A 203 -0.66 -5.33 21.84
C CYS A 203 -0.21 -5.39 20.37
N LEU A 204 -1.13 -5.80 19.51
CA LEU A 204 -0.96 -5.75 18.07
C LEU A 204 -1.82 -4.62 17.49
N ARG A 205 -1.24 -3.86 16.56
CA ARG A 205 -1.96 -2.81 15.82
C ARG A 205 -1.94 -3.09 14.33
N LEU A 206 -3.04 -2.73 13.67
CA LEU A 206 -3.06 -2.66 12.21
C LEU A 206 -2.35 -1.37 11.80
N LEU A 207 -1.20 -1.53 11.17
CA LEU A 207 -0.43 -0.42 10.65
C LEU A 207 -1.07 0.14 9.38
N ARG A 208 -1.33 -0.76 8.43
CA ARG A 208 -1.76 -0.39 7.09
C ARG A 208 -2.39 -1.58 6.38
N ASP A 209 -3.25 -1.26 5.43
CA ASP A 209 -3.76 -2.20 4.45
C ASP A 209 -3.65 -1.66 3.03
N VAL A 210 -3.55 -2.56 2.05
CA VAL A 210 -3.47 -2.24 0.63
C VAL A 210 -4.24 -3.28 -0.16
N PHE A 211 -5.22 -2.84 -0.95
CA PHE A 211 -5.81 -3.67 -1.99
C PHE A 211 -4.99 -3.55 -3.27
N LEU A 212 -4.70 -4.69 -3.91
CA LEU A 212 -3.88 -4.79 -5.10
C LEU A 212 -4.63 -5.61 -6.15
N ALA A 213 -4.87 -5.03 -7.32
CA ALA A 213 -5.33 -5.75 -8.51
C ALA A 213 -4.26 -5.66 -9.60
N LYS A 214 -3.75 -6.78 -10.09
CA LYS A 214 -2.74 -6.82 -11.16
C LYS A 214 -3.35 -7.24 -12.49
N ASP A 215 -3.20 -6.43 -13.54
CA ASP A 215 -3.55 -6.83 -14.91
C ASP A 215 -2.62 -7.97 -15.36
N VAL A 216 -3.19 -9.13 -15.70
CA VAL A 216 -2.41 -10.31 -16.12
C VAL A 216 -1.61 -10.09 -17.40
N SER A 217 -2.02 -9.14 -18.24
CA SER A 217 -1.37 -8.85 -19.53
C SER A 217 -0.14 -7.94 -19.41
N THR A 218 0.14 -7.41 -18.22
CA THR A 218 1.28 -6.53 -18.00
C THR A 218 2.55 -7.33 -17.75
N ASP A 219 3.65 -6.88 -18.34
CA ASP A 219 4.99 -7.43 -18.12
C ASP A 219 5.67 -6.80 -16.89
N THR A 220 5.02 -5.84 -16.23
CA THR A 220 5.56 -5.17 -15.06
C THR A 220 5.67 -6.14 -13.89
N THR A 221 6.86 -6.21 -13.31
CA THR A 221 7.14 -6.96 -12.10
C THR A 221 8.01 -6.12 -11.18
N CYS A 222 7.79 -6.27 -9.87
CA CYS A 222 8.78 -5.82 -8.91
C CYS A 222 9.87 -6.89 -8.84
N ASP A 223 11.14 -6.54 -8.92
CA ASP A 223 12.21 -7.47 -8.58
C ASP A 223 12.26 -7.70 -7.05
N TRP A 224 13.21 -8.51 -6.58
CA TRP A 224 13.42 -8.79 -5.17
C TRP A 224 13.53 -7.53 -4.31
N HIS A 225 12.64 -7.42 -3.33
CA HIS A 225 12.62 -6.34 -2.35
C HIS A 225 12.13 -6.85 -1.00
N VAL A 226 12.33 -6.01 0.02
CA VAL A 226 11.52 -6.02 1.24
C VAL A 226 10.64 -4.77 1.22
N ASP A 227 9.49 -4.84 1.89
CA ASP A 227 8.64 -3.66 2.03
C ASP A 227 9.39 -2.59 2.83
N ASP A 228 9.60 -1.43 2.19
CA ASP A 228 10.46 -0.34 2.66
C ASP A 228 9.79 0.61 3.69
N GLN A 229 10.45 1.72 4.01
CA GLN A 229 9.96 2.73 4.95
C GLN A 229 8.61 3.33 4.54
N THR A 230 8.36 3.49 3.23
CA THR A 230 7.05 4.00 2.79
C THR A 230 5.92 3.05 3.18
N PHE A 231 6.25 1.81 3.56
CA PHE A 231 5.31 0.81 4.02
C PHE A 231 5.36 0.54 5.52
N TRP A 232 6.43 0.95 6.21
CA TRP A 232 6.67 0.61 7.61
C TRP A 232 7.29 1.74 8.42
N PRO A 233 6.80 1.96 9.66
CA PRO A 233 7.17 3.11 10.45
C PRO A 233 8.55 2.97 11.13
N GLU A 234 9.01 1.76 11.41
CA GLU A 234 10.21 1.54 12.21
C GLU A 234 11.44 1.18 11.36
N SER A 235 12.62 1.21 11.97
CA SER A 235 13.84 0.62 11.41
C SER A 235 13.77 -0.90 11.27
N PHE A 236 14.87 -1.50 10.80
CA PHE A 236 14.95 -2.95 10.55
C PHE A 236 14.88 -3.81 11.80
N VAL A 237 15.21 -3.26 12.96
CA VAL A 237 15.16 -4.00 14.23
C VAL A 237 14.28 -3.21 15.16
N SER A 238 13.07 -3.70 15.41
CA SER A 238 12.14 -3.01 16.28
C SER A 238 12.68 -2.95 17.71
N THR A 239 12.30 -1.90 18.43
CA THR A 239 12.57 -1.79 19.88
C THR A 239 12.05 -3.03 20.60
N ALA A 240 10.89 -3.54 20.14
CA ALA A 240 10.27 -4.76 20.66
C ALA A 240 11.17 -5.98 20.45
N SER A 241 11.74 -6.15 19.25
CA SER A 241 12.69 -7.23 18.95
C SER A 241 13.95 -7.15 19.81
N GLN A 242 14.50 -5.95 19.98
CA GLN A 242 15.69 -5.74 20.82
C GLN A 242 15.44 -6.10 22.28
N GLN A 243 14.28 -5.72 22.82
CA GLN A 243 13.94 -5.95 24.23
C GLN A 243 13.58 -7.41 24.52
N SER A 244 12.92 -8.08 23.57
CA SER A 244 12.38 -9.43 23.77
C SER A 244 13.31 -10.55 23.29
N SER A 245 14.36 -10.23 22.51
CA SER A 245 15.18 -11.20 21.76
C SER A 245 14.38 -12.06 20.75
N ARG A 246 13.14 -11.66 20.44
CA ARG A 246 12.24 -12.32 19.48
C ARG A 246 12.14 -11.48 18.21
N ASN A 247 11.70 -12.09 17.10
CA ASN A 247 11.43 -11.35 15.88
C ASN A 247 10.04 -10.70 15.97
N GLN A 248 10.01 -9.43 16.37
CA GLN A 248 8.82 -8.59 16.52
C GLN A 248 8.89 -7.37 15.59
N ASP A 249 9.52 -7.50 14.41
CA ASP A 249 9.74 -6.40 13.46
C ASP A 249 8.48 -6.06 12.63
N GLY A 250 7.43 -6.86 12.77
CA GLY A 250 6.17 -6.74 12.05
C GLY A 250 5.95 -7.87 11.03
N ILE A 251 4.68 -8.05 10.66
CA ILE A 251 4.22 -9.10 9.76
C ILE A 251 3.41 -8.52 8.59
N ASN A 252 3.76 -8.95 7.38
CA ASN A 252 2.94 -8.82 6.19
C ASN A 252 2.00 -10.02 6.07
N VAL A 253 0.74 -9.77 5.77
CA VAL A 253 -0.22 -10.79 5.34
C VAL A 253 -0.67 -10.44 3.93
N TRP A 254 -0.57 -11.39 3.00
CA TRP A 254 -1.19 -11.31 1.69
C TRP A 254 -2.27 -12.37 1.57
N LEU A 255 -3.51 -11.92 1.51
CA LEU A 255 -4.68 -12.73 1.27
C LEU A 255 -4.93 -12.81 -0.24
N ALA A 256 -4.93 -14.03 -0.78
CA ALA A 256 -5.30 -14.30 -2.15
C ALA A 256 -6.82 -14.19 -2.32
N LEU A 257 -7.29 -13.30 -3.19
CA LEU A 257 -8.71 -13.17 -3.54
C LEU A 257 -9.06 -13.82 -4.88
N ASP A 258 -8.04 -14.34 -5.57
CA ASP A 258 -8.11 -15.18 -6.76
C ASP A 258 -7.16 -16.36 -6.60
N ASP A 259 -7.27 -17.34 -7.50
CA ASP A 259 -6.32 -18.45 -7.57
C ASP A 259 -5.04 -18.00 -8.27
N TYR A 260 -3.90 -18.28 -7.65
CA TYR A 260 -2.57 -17.98 -8.15
C TYR A 260 -1.80 -19.28 -8.39
N SER A 261 -1.40 -19.48 -9.65
CA SER A 261 -0.61 -20.64 -10.04
C SER A 261 0.86 -20.27 -10.18
N ALA A 262 1.73 -21.01 -9.48
CA ALA A 262 3.18 -20.91 -9.64
C ALA A 262 3.59 -21.22 -11.08
N GLN A 263 2.99 -22.25 -11.69
CA GLN A 263 3.24 -22.63 -13.10
C GLN A 263 2.92 -21.50 -14.08
N HIS A 264 1.82 -20.78 -13.87
CA HIS A 264 1.35 -19.75 -14.80
C HIS A 264 1.88 -18.35 -14.47
N GLY A 265 2.52 -18.19 -13.31
CA GLY A 265 3.02 -16.91 -12.82
C GLY A 265 1.94 -16.02 -12.21
N GLY A 266 2.29 -14.78 -11.86
CA GLY A 266 1.40 -13.84 -11.14
C GLY A 266 1.34 -14.05 -9.62
N SER A 267 1.73 -15.22 -9.12
CA SER A 267 1.82 -15.51 -7.69
C SER A 267 2.95 -14.78 -6.97
N MET A 268 3.03 -14.96 -5.65
CA MET A 268 4.15 -14.50 -4.82
C MET A 268 5.32 -15.47 -4.87
N ILE A 269 6.53 -14.89 -4.92
CA ILE A 269 7.80 -15.59 -4.78
C ILE A 269 8.49 -15.03 -3.54
N VAL A 270 9.00 -15.91 -2.69
CA VAL A 270 9.74 -15.55 -1.48
C VAL A 270 11.15 -16.12 -1.51
N SER A 271 12.11 -15.47 -0.86
CA SER A 271 13.46 -16.00 -0.66
C SER A 271 13.54 -16.58 0.75
N LYS A 272 13.34 -17.89 0.86
CA LYS A 272 13.25 -18.60 2.14
C LYS A 272 14.48 -18.32 3.01
N GLY A 273 14.25 -17.88 4.26
CA GLY A 273 15.31 -17.58 5.23
C GLY A 273 16.06 -16.26 5.00
N SER A 274 15.71 -15.48 3.96
CA SER A 274 16.41 -14.23 3.62
C SER A 274 16.35 -13.17 4.73
N HIS A 275 15.32 -13.19 5.58
CA HIS A 275 15.19 -12.31 6.76
C HIS A 275 16.30 -12.50 7.79
N ARG A 276 17.04 -13.62 7.75
CA ARG A 276 18.17 -13.93 8.64
C ARG A 276 19.49 -14.11 7.90
N ALA A 277 19.49 -13.98 6.58
CA ALA A 277 20.70 -14.14 5.81
C ALA A 277 21.71 -13.03 6.12
N GLU A 278 23.00 -13.36 6.12
CA GLU A 278 24.08 -12.40 6.37
C GLU A 278 24.11 -11.27 5.34
N TRP A 279 23.73 -11.58 4.10
CA TRP A 279 23.72 -10.63 2.98
C TRP A 279 22.56 -9.64 3.01
N ARG A 280 21.59 -9.79 3.93
CA ARG A 280 20.37 -8.96 3.92
C ARG A 280 20.66 -7.48 4.13
N HIS A 281 21.65 -7.14 4.96
CA HIS A 281 22.00 -5.75 5.23
C HIS A 281 22.62 -5.07 3.99
N ASP A 282 23.52 -5.76 3.28
CA ASP A 282 24.04 -5.27 2.00
C ASP A 282 22.91 -5.08 0.98
N ALA A 283 21.89 -5.94 1.03
CA ALA A 283 20.73 -5.85 0.14
C ALA A 283 19.86 -4.64 0.47
N TYR A 284 19.61 -4.38 1.75
CA TYR A 284 18.90 -3.20 2.22
C TYR A 284 19.61 -1.92 1.82
N GLN A 285 20.93 -1.86 2.03
CA GLN A 285 21.74 -0.72 1.59
C GLN A 285 21.68 -0.53 0.07
N ALA A 286 21.75 -1.63 -0.70
CA ALA A 286 21.69 -1.58 -2.16
C ALA A 286 20.35 -1.01 -2.67
N ILE A 287 19.23 -1.33 -2.02
CA ILE A 287 17.90 -0.82 -2.41
C ILE A 287 17.56 0.53 -1.76
N GLY A 288 18.56 1.25 -1.22
CA GLY A 288 18.38 2.59 -0.66
C GLY A 288 17.71 2.60 0.72
N GLN A 289 17.72 1.48 1.43
CA GLN A 289 17.18 1.35 2.78
C GLN A 289 18.29 1.13 3.82
N ASP A 290 19.37 1.92 3.80
CA ASP A 290 20.38 1.85 4.88
C ASP A 290 19.86 2.56 6.13
N ARG A 291 19.28 1.80 7.07
CA ARG A 291 18.83 2.32 8.37
C ARG A 291 19.51 1.59 9.52
N THR A 292 20.84 1.48 9.45
CA THR A 292 21.65 1.16 10.63
C THR A 292 21.67 2.32 11.64
N GLN A 293 21.15 3.50 11.26
CA GLN A 293 21.00 4.69 12.09
C GLN A 293 19.58 5.26 11.94
N ASP A 294 18.74 5.05 12.94
CA ASP A 294 17.26 5.22 12.89
C ASP A 294 16.75 6.67 12.94
N GLY A 295 17.52 7.62 12.43
CA GLY A 295 17.23 9.06 12.59
C GLY A 295 16.17 9.62 11.65
N GLY A 296 15.90 8.95 10.52
CA GLY A 296 15.23 9.62 9.40
C GLY A 296 15.97 10.88 8.93
N MET A 297 15.43 11.59 7.94
CA MET A 297 16.00 12.87 7.50
C MET A 297 15.19 13.99 8.15
N THR A 298 15.83 14.89 8.89
CA THR A 298 15.20 16.14 9.32
C THR A 298 14.83 17.00 8.10
N LYS A 299 13.96 18.01 8.28
CA LYS A 299 13.67 18.98 7.20
C LYS A 299 14.96 19.58 6.63
N ASP A 300 15.92 19.87 7.51
CA ASP A 300 17.22 20.40 7.12
C ASP A 300 18.07 19.37 6.38
N ASP A 301 18.08 18.10 6.80
CA ASP A 301 18.75 17.01 6.05
C ASP A 301 18.16 16.83 4.64
N VAL A 302 16.85 17.00 4.48
CA VAL A 302 16.19 16.95 3.17
C VAL A 302 16.60 18.15 2.31
N LEU A 303 16.65 19.35 2.89
CA LEU A 303 17.12 20.55 2.18
C LEU A 303 18.60 20.45 1.80
N ASP A 304 19.44 19.89 2.67
CA ASP A 304 20.85 19.61 2.42
C ASP A 304 21.02 18.55 1.34
N LEU A 305 20.20 17.49 1.35
CA LEU A 305 20.19 16.49 0.30
C LEU A 305 19.76 17.10 -1.05
N ILE A 306 18.72 17.93 -1.08
CA ILE A 306 18.25 18.60 -2.29
C ILE A 306 19.33 19.55 -2.80
N SER A 307 19.98 20.31 -1.92
CA SER A 307 21.08 21.21 -2.27
C SER A 307 22.26 20.44 -2.82
N ALA A 308 22.69 19.36 -2.15
CA ALA A 308 23.75 18.47 -2.62
C ALA A 308 23.40 17.79 -3.94
N ILE A 309 22.15 17.35 -4.15
CA ILE A 309 21.69 16.82 -5.45
C ILE A 309 21.74 17.91 -6.51
N THR A 310 21.28 19.13 -6.21
CA THR A 310 21.24 20.26 -7.14
C THR A 310 22.65 20.69 -7.55
N GLU A 311 23.59 20.72 -6.61
CA GLU A 311 25.00 21.01 -6.84
C GLU A 311 25.71 19.89 -7.61
N ASN A 312 25.47 18.62 -7.25
CA ASN A 312 26.07 17.47 -7.95
C ASN A 312 25.47 17.26 -9.35
N SER A 313 24.21 17.65 -9.57
CA SER A 313 23.57 17.64 -10.89
C SER A 313 24.27 18.57 -11.89
N LYS A 314 24.97 19.60 -11.39
CA LYS A 314 25.78 20.51 -12.21
C LYS A 314 27.16 19.93 -12.54
N SER A 315 27.70 18.99 -11.75
CA SER A 315 29.11 18.59 -11.84
C SER A 315 29.41 17.26 -12.52
N LYS A 316 28.48 16.28 -12.58
CA LYS A 316 28.73 15.02 -13.32
C LYS A 316 27.46 14.24 -13.62
N LYS A 317 27.50 13.53 -14.75
CA LYS A 317 26.53 12.57 -15.33
C LYS A 317 26.06 11.42 -14.41
N GLN A 318 26.34 11.46 -13.11
CA GLN A 318 25.77 10.53 -12.13
C GLN A 318 24.45 11.11 -11.63
N LYS A 319 23.40 10.92 -12.44
CA LYS A 319 22.05 10.89 -11.90
C LYS A 319 22.07 9.84 -10.80
N ARG A 320 22.03 10.24 -9.53
CA ARG A 320 21.50 9.37 -8.47
C ARG A 320 20.05 9.11 -8.86
N ALA A 321 19.85 8.14 -9.75
CA ALA A 321 18.53 7.61 -10.04
C ALA A 321 17.95 7.25 -8.68
N LYS A 322 16.74 7.75 -8.40
CA LYS A 322 15.95 7.33 -7.23
C LYS A 322 16.04 5.81 -7.22
N VAL A 323 16.76 5.26 -6.25
CA VAL A 323 17.07 3.82 -6.23
C VAL A 323 15.72 3.15 -6.07
N ALA A 324 15.21 2.58 -7.16
CA ALA A 324 13.91 1.94 -7.11
C ALA A 324 14.07 0.68 -6.27
N THR A 325 13.28 0.56 -5.20
CA THR A 325 13.28 -0.59 -4.29
C THR A 325 13.17 -1.92 -5.05
N CYS A 326 12.57 -1.88 -6.25
CA CYS A 326 12.32 -3.00 -7.15
C CYS A 326 13.38 -3.25 -8.24
N SER A 327 14.61 -2.73 -8.12
CA SER A 327 15.66 -2.83 -9.17
C SER A 327 16.92 -3.60 -8.73
N LEU A 328 16.80 -4.58 -7.82
CA LEU A 328 17.96 -5.27 -7.26
C LEU A 328 18.85 -5.95 -8.32
N GLN A 329 18.29 -6.43 -9.43
CA GLN A 329 19.02 -7.00 -10.57
C GLN A 329 20.02 -6.02 -11.19
N GLU A 330 19.62 -4.75 -11.27
CA GLU A 330 20.42 -3.69 -11.89
C GLU A 330 21.44 -3.15 -10.89
N ILE A 331 21.05 -3.04 -9.62
CA ILE A 331 21.86 -2.41 -8.58
C ILE A 331 22.89 -3.38 -8.01
N ASN A 332 22.48 -4.62 -7.70
CA ASN A 332 23.34 -5.63 -7.08
C ASN A 332 22.99 -7.06 -7.54
N PRO A 333 23.43 -7.46 -8.76
CA PRO A 333 23.11 -8.76 -9.34
C PRO A 333 23.64 -9.94 -8.50
N ARG A 334 24.73 -9.73 -7.74
CA ARG A 334 25.29 -10.77 -6.86
C ARG A 334 24.35 -11.08 -5.70
N ILE A 335 23.79 -10.06 -5.05
CA ILE A 335 22.81 -10.26 -3.97
C ILE A 335 21.54 -10.86 -4.53
N ARG A 336 21.07 -10.38 -5.69
CA ARG A 336 19.91 -10.97 -6.34
C ARG A 336 20.08 -12.47 -6.60
N ALA A 337 21.24 -12.90 -7.06
CA ALA A 337 21.53 -14.32 -7.27
C ALA A 337 21.42 -15.14 -5.96
N LYS A 338 21.79 -14.56 -4.81
CA LYS A 338 21.59 -15.19 -3.50
C LYS A 338 20.12 -15.29 -3.11
N ALA A 339 19.32 -14.26 -3.41
CA ALA A 339 17.88 -14.30 -3.19
C ALA A 339 17.21 -15.38 -4.05
N GLU A 340 17.58 -15.46 -5.35
CA GLU A 340 17.08 -16.47 -6.28
C GLU A 340 17.49 -17.90 -5.92
N ALA A 341 18.68 -18.11 -5.36
CA ALA A 341 19.14 -19.42 -4.92
C ALA A 341 18.23 -20.05 -3.84
N ASN A 342 17.51 -19.23 -3.08
CA ASN A 342 16.57 -19.65 -2.03
C ASN A 342 15.10 -19.38 -2.40
N LYS A 343 14.80 -19.19 -3.69
CA LYS A 343 13.45 -18.83 -4.12
C LYS A 343 12.47 -19.97 -3.87
N VAL A 344 11.27 -19.60 -3.45
CA VAL A 344 10.10 -20.48 -3.40
C VAL A 344 8.96 -19.75 -4.10
N GLU A 345 8.44 -20.36 -5.16
CA GLU A 345 7.24 -19.89 -5.86
C GLU A 345 6.04 -20.59 -5.24
N LEU A 346 5.01 -19.82 -4.89
CA LEU A 346 3.89 -20.33 -4.09
C LEU A 346 2.66 -20.57 -4.97
N ASP A 347 2.02 -21.72 -4.85
CA ASP A 347 0.64 -21.92 -5.32
C ASP A 347 -0.32 -21.49 -4.20
N LEU A 348 -1.16 -20.49 -4.49
CA LEU A 348 -2.13 -19.95 -3.55
C LEU A 348 -3.52 -20.10 -4.13
N GLN A 349 -4.43 -20.67 -3.36
CA GLN A 349 -5.85 -20.70 -3.71
C GLN A 349 -6.55 -19.45 -3.18
N LYS A 350 -7.70 -19.13 -3.76
CA LYS A 350 -8.59 -18.10 -3.23
C LYS A 350 -8.91 -18.39 -1.75
N GLY A 351 -8.64 -17.41 -0.89
CA GLY A 351 -8.77 -17.52 0.57
C GLY A 351 -7.49 -17.92 1.31
N ASP A 352 -6.43 -18.34 0.61
CA ASP A 352 -5.14 -18.63 1.23
C ASP A 352 -4.47 -17.33 1.71
N CYS A 353 -3.77 -17.42 2.84
CA CYS A 353 -2.98 -16.33 3.41
C CYS A 353 -1.49 -16.67 3.40
N LEU A 354 -0.70 -15.89 2.66
CA LEU A 354 0.74 -15.84 2.86
C LEU A 354 1.05 -14.86 4.00
N ILE A 355 1.59 -15.36 5.09
CA ILE A 355 2.07 -14.58 6.22
C ILE A 355 3.59 -14.55 6.15
N ALA A 356 4.21 -13.38 6.15
CA ALA A 356 5.67 -13.24 6.10
C ALA A 356 6.17 -12.22 7.10
N THR A 357 7.38 -12.44 7.60
CA THR A 357 8.10 -11.39 8.33
C THR A 357 8.29 -10.20 7.39
N ARG A 358 8.22 -8.98 7.95
CA ARG A 358 8.50 -7.74 7.22
C ARG A 358 9.81 -7.78 6.40
N LEU A 359 10.81 -8.48 6.93
CA LEU A 359 12.18 -8.51 6.42
C LEU A 359 12.44 -9.59 5.37
N LEU A 360 11.42 -10.37 4.99
CA LEU A 360 11.56 -11.41 3.99
C LEU A 360 11.60 -10.82 2.59
N PHE A 361 12.69 -11.09 1.86
CA PHE A 361 12.77 -10.75 0.44
C PHE A 361 11.70 -11.50 -0.34
N HIS A 362 10.95 -10.75 -1.14
CA HIS A 362 9.88 -11.28 -1.96
C HIS A 362 9.76 -10.52 -3.28
N ARG A 363 9.00 -11.10 -4.21
CA ARG A 363 8.59 -10.47 -5.48
C ARG A 363 7.33 -11.12 -6.03
N THR A 364 6.71 -10.47 -7.01
CA THR A 364 5.61 -11.08 -7.77
C THR A 364 6.19 -11.80 -9.00
N ALA A 365 5.77 -13.04 -9.23
CA ALA A 365 6.10 -13.78 -10.44
C ALA A 365 5.56 -13.06 -11.69
N GLN A 366 6.33 -13.06 -12.77
CA GLN A 366 5.82 -12.59 -14.06
C GLN A 366 4.74 -13.56 -14.55
N VAL A 367 3.62 -13.05 -15.02
CA VAL A 367 2.60 -13.90 -15.66
C VAL A 367 3.16 -14.36 -17.00
N THR A 368 3.17 -15.69 -17.20
CA THR A 368 3.64 -16.30 -18.45
C THR A 368 2.66 -16.04 -19.58
N LYS A 369 3.06 -16.27 -20.85
CA LYS A 369 2.13 -16.11 -21.99
C LYS A 369 0.96 -17.07 -21.88
N GLU A 370 1.25 -18.29 -21.45
CA GLU A 370 0.28 -19.35 -21.16
C GLU A 370 -0.61 -18.94 -19.99
N GLY A 371 -0.02 -18.32 -18.95
CA GLY A 371 -0.75 -17.79 -17.80
C GLY A 371 -1.75 -16.69 -18.14
N VAL A 372 -1.41 -15.79 -19.08
CA VAL A 372 -2.37 -14.79 -19.58
C VAL A 372 -3.61 -15.46 -20.15
N GLN A 373 -3.44 -16.54 -20.92
CA GLN A 373 -4.58 -17.28 -21.48
C GLN A 373 -5.34 -18.04 -20.39
N TYR A 374 -4.62 -18.73 -19.50
CA TYR A 374 -5.19 -19.44 -18.36
C TYR A 374 -6.12 -18.55 -17.53
N TYR A 375 -5.64 -17.36 -17.13
CA TYR A 375 -6.44 -16.45 -16.31
C TYR A 375 -7.64 -15.83 -17.06
N ARG A 376 -7.54 -15.66 -18.39
CA ARG A 376 -8.70 -15.24 -19.21
C ARG A 376 -9.78 -16.31 -19.26
N ASP A 377 -9.37 -17.57 -19.42
CA ASP A 377 -10.30 -18.70 -19.50
C ASP A 377 -11.02 -18.89 -18.16
N GLN A 378 -10.30 -18.72 -17.04
CA GLN A 378 -10.88 -18.79 -15.69
C GLN A 378 -11.84 -17.64 -15.39
N SER A 379 -11.53 -16.41 -15.82
CA SER A 379 -12.36 -15.24 -15.53
C SER A 379 -13.62 -15.13 -16.40
N GLY A 380 -13.76 -15.99 -17.42
CA GLY A 380 -14.86 -15.89 -18.39
C GLY A 380 -14.83 -14.61 -19.23
N CYS A 381 -13.73 -13.86 -19.21
CA CYS A 381 -13.61 -12.58 -19.91
C CYS A 381 -13.36 -12.81 -21.40
N ASN A 382 -14.42 -12.80 -22.21
CA ASN A 382 -14.29 -12.78 -23.66
C ASN A 382 -13.78 -11.41 -24.15
N SER A 383 -12.62 -11.40 -24.82
CA SER A 383 -11.96 -10.17 -25.30
C SER A 383 -12.76 -9.39 -26.34
N LYS A 384 -13.83 -9.97 -26.90
CA LYS A 384 -14.63 -9.36 -27.98
C LYS A 384 -15.61 -8.29 -27.49
N ASP A 385 -15.97 -8.32 -26.21
CA ASP A 385 -17.07 -7.49 -25.68
C ASP A 385 -16.58 -6.19 -25.04
N GLY A 386 -15.28 -5.86 -25.17
CA GLY A 386 -14.68 -4.74 -24.43
C GLY A 386 -14.64 -4.97 -22.92
N ASN A 387 -14.83 -6.22 -22.48
CA ASN A 387 -14.80 -6.58 -21.08
C ASN A 387 -13.43 -6.27 -20.44
N PRO A 388 -13.42 -5.91 -19.14
CA PRO A 388 -12.20 -5.71 -18.40
C PRO A 388 -11.27 -6.91 -18.53
N LYS A 389 -9.98 -6.65 -18.71
CA LYS A 389 -8.95 -7.68 -18.69
C LYS A 389 -8.98 -8.42 -17.35
N PRO A 390 -8.52 -9.69 -17.28
CA PRO A 390 -8.44 -10.39 -16.02
C PRO A 390 -7.48 -9.64 -15.09
N HIS A 391 -7.91 -9.44 -13.85
CA HIS A 391 -7.06 -8.94 -12.79
C HIS A 391 -6.83 -10.06 -11.78
N LEU A 392 -5.66 -10.07 -11.15
CA LEU A 392 -5.37 -10.88 -9.99
C LEU A 392 -5.46 -10.02 -8.74
N HIS A 393 -6.46 -10.30 -7.91
CA HIS A 393 -6.77 -9.57 -6.69
C HIS A 393 -6.06 -10.17 -5.49
N ARG A 394 -5.42 -9.30 -4.69
CA ARG A 394 -4.88 -9.65 -3.38
C ARG A 394 -5.08 -8.51 -2.41
N TYR A 395 -5.28 -8.87 -1.15
CA TYR A 395 -5.39 -7.92 -0.06
C TYR A 395 -4.20 -8.06 0.87
N SER A 396 -3.46 -6.96 1.06
CA SER A 396 -2.28 -6.91 1.90
C SER A 396 -2.58 -6.19 3.20
N LEU A 397 -2.21 -6.80 4.33
CA LEU A 397 -2.35 -6.27 5.68
C LEU A 397 -0.99 -6.23 6.36
N ARG A 398 -0.75 -5.20 7.15
CA ARG A 398 0.48 -5.04 7.92
C ARG A 398 0.15 -4.88 9.39
N TYR A 399 0.69 -5.80 10.19
CA TYR A 399 0.55 -5.76 11.63
C TYR A 399 1.90 -5.51 12.30
N VAL A 400 1.88 -4.70 13.35
CA VAL A 400 3.06 -4.37 14.16
C VAL A 400 2.71 -4.42 15.64
N PRO A 401 3.71 -4.66 16.52
CA PRO A 401 3.54 -4.40 17.94
C PRO A 401 3.16 -2.93 18.21
N GLY A 402 2.36 -2.67 19.23
CA GLY A 402 2.02 -1.31 19.66
C GLY A 402 3.24 -0.47 20.05
N THR A 403 4.34 -1.12 20.46
CA THR A 403 5.63 -0.51 20.78
C THR A 403 6.43 -0.08 19.55
N ALA A 404 6.00 -0.41 18.33
CA ALA A 404 6.66 0.06 17.11
C ALA A 404 6.61 1.59 17.04
N ARG A 405 7.69 2.21 16.56
CA ARG A 405 7.84 3.68 16.52
C ARG A 405 7.60 4.25 15.14
N LEU A 406 6.93 5.40 15.07
CA LEU A 406 6.91 6.20 13.84
C LEU A 406 8.31 6.73 13.53
N PRO A 407 8.72 6.75 12.25
CA PRO A 407 10.02 7.24 11.90
C PRO A 407 10.06 8.75 12.14
N ARG A 408 11.26 9.28 12.39
CA ARG A 408 11.47 10.71 12.27
C ARG A 408 11.62 11.08 10.79
N GLY A 409 11.22 12.30 10.42
CA GLY A 409 11.39 12.83 9.07
C GLY A 409 10.17 12.69 8.15
N ASP A 410 10.26 13.40 7.04
CA ASP A 410 9.28 13.41 5.95
C ASP A 410 9.86 12.55 4.81
N ASP A 411 9.23 11.43 4.50
CA ASP A 411 9.62 10.61 3.34
C ASP A 411 8.94 11.10 2.04
N GLY A 412 8.09 12.13 2.15
CA GLY A 412 7.35 12.75 1.05
C GLY A 412 6.28 11.84 0.43
N ASP A 413 6.03 10.64 0.98
CA ASP A 413 4.85 9.85 0.62
C ASP A 413 3.66 10.30 1.48
N THR A 414 2.45 10.04 1.02
CA THR A 414 1.20 10.44 1.69
C THR A 414 0.59 9.25 2.43
N THR A 415 1.42 8.51 3.14
CA THR A 415 0.99 7.30 3.84
C THR A 415 0.32 7.66 5.16
N MET A 416 -0.36 6.71 5.80
CA MET A 416 -0.93 6.97 7.14
C MET A 416 0.14 7.26 8.19
N ALA A 417 1.36 6.74 8.02
CA ALA A 417 2.49 7.11 8.87
C ALA A 417 2.84 8.59 8.71
N ASP A 418 2.92 9.05 7.46
CA ASP A 418 3.25 10.44 7.14
C ASP A 418 2.12 11.37 7.55
N LEU A 419 0.87 10.99 7.32
CA LEU A 419 -0.29 11.75 7.77
C LEU A 419 -0.33 11.87 9.29
N ALA A 420 -0.04 10.79 10.04
CA ALA A 420 -0.01 10.85 11.50
C ALA A 420 1.17 11.69 12.03
N ALA A 421 2.35 11.59 11.39
CA ALA A 421 3.54 12.36 11.74
C ALA A 421 3.39 13.86 11.37
N GLN A 422 2.77 14.16 10.23
CA GLN A 422 2.51 15.53 9.79
C GLN A 422 1.33 16.16 10.52
N TRP A 423 0.35 15.37 10.96
CA TRP A 423 -0.78 15.83 11.78
C TRP A 423 -0.30 16.49 13.07
N LYS A 424 0.68 15.87 13.73
CA LYS A 424 1.38 16.40 14.88
C LYS A 424 2.84 16.01 14.76
N SER A 425 3.72 16.99 14.52
CA SER A 425 5.17 16.75 14.37
C SER A 425 5.76 15.94 15.53
N ASP A 426 5.18 16.05 16.72
CA ASP A 426 5.60 15.34 17.92
C ASP A 426 5.26 13.84 17.91
N ASN A 427 4.46 13.37 16.94
CA ASN A 427 4.20 11.93 16.77
C ASN A 427 5.43 11.20 16.20
N ALA A 428 6.34 11.90 15.53
CA ALA A 428 7.58 11.34 15.04
C ALA A 428 8.44 10.78 16.19
N GLY A 429 8.84 9.51 16.10
CA GLY A 429 9.59 8.81 17.13
C GLY A 429 8.77 8.28 18.31
N ARG A 430 7.46 8.61 18.41
CA ARG A 430 6.56 7.98 19.40
C ARG A 430 6.20 6.57 18.99
N THR A 431 5.86 5.74 19.98
CA THR A 431 5.27 4.42 19.73
C THR A 431 3.83 4.56 19.22
N LEU A 432 3.33 3.54 18.52
CA LEU A 432 1.94 3.54 18.06
C LEU A 432 0.95 3.52 19.24
N ASP A 433 1.33 2.92 20.37
CA ASP A 433 0.57 2.98 21.62
C ASP A 433 0.47 4.41 22.16
N GLU A 434 1.60 5.12 22.25
CA GLU A 434 1.65 6.52 22.69
C GLU A 434 0.77 7.41 21.80
N ILE A 435 0.86 7.24 20.47
CA ILE A 435 0.05 8.00 19.51
C ILE A 435 -1.43 7.68 19.69
N SER A 436 -1.79 6.42 19.85
CA SER A 436 -3.19 6.00 19.98
C SER A 436 -3.84 6.45 21.30
N GLN A 437 -3.03 6.69 22.33
CA GLN A 437 -3.49 7.27 23.60
C GLN A 437 -3.67 8.80 23.51
N LEU A 438 -2.82 9.49 22.73
CA LEU A 438 -2.83 10.94 22.60
C LEU A 438 -3.81 11.46 21.54
N ASP A 439 -4.04 10.69 20.48
CA ASP A 439 -4.90 11.06 19.36
C ASP A 439 -6.24 10.32 19.44
N HIS A 440 -7.33 11.08 19.29
CA HIS A 440 -8.69 10.56 19.33
C HIS A 440 -9.52 11.08 18.15
N PRO A 441 -9.93 10.18 17.22
CA PRO A 441 -9.70 8.72 17.21
C PRO A 441 -8.24 8.31 16.98
N ALA A 442 -7.89 7.10 17.45
CA ALA A 442 -6.56 6.53 17.29
C ALA A 442 -6.26 6.23 15.80
N TRP A 443 -5.06 6.59 15.34
CA TRP A 443 -4.59 6.36 13.96
C TRP A 443 -4.42 4.88 13.63
N TYR A 444 -3.94 4.09 14.59
CA TYR A 444 -3.56 2.69 14.39
C TYR A 444 -4.39 1.81 15.32
N PRO A 445 -5.47 1.19 14.84
CA PRO A 445 -6.38 0.50 15.73
C PRO A 445 -5.72 -0.75 16.32
N GLN A 446 -5.91 -0.95 17.62
CA GLN A 446 -5.51 -2.18 18.28
C GLN A 446 -6.41 -3.34 17.83
N THR A 447 -5.79 -4.42 17.36
CA THR A 447 -6.45 -5.63 16.83
C THR A 447 -6.29 -6.86 17.73
N TRP A 448 -5.36 -6.82 18.69
CA TRP A 448 -5.11 -7.89 19.66
C TRP A 448 -4.40 -7.29 20.91
N PRO A 449 -4.57 -7.83 22.14
CA PRO A 449 -5.33 -9.02 22.54
C PRO A 449 -6.84 -8.81 22.53
N GLN A 450 -7.29 -7.57 22.67
CA GLN A 450 -8.69 -7.20 22.60
C GLN A 450 -8.87 -6.11 21.56
N LEU A 451 -9.94 -6.24 20.78
CA LEU A 451 -10.34 -5.21 19.84
C LEU A 451 -10.85 -3.97 20.60
N GLU A 452 -10.49 -2.78 20.13
CA GLU A 452 -10.96 -1.55 20.77
C GLU A 452 -12.49 -1.44 20.76
N ARG A 453 -13.04 -0.94 21.87
CA ARG A 453 -14.48 -0.63 21.95
C ARG A 453 -14.85 0.45 20.92
N HIS A 454 -16.00 0.25 20.28
CA HIS A 454 -16.56 1.16 19.27
C HIS A 454 -15.61 1.45 18.10
N LEU A 455 -14.76 0.49 17.73
CA LEU A 455 -13.72 0.68 16.73
C LEU A 455 -14.27 1.16 15.37
N HIS A 456 -15.37 0.60 14.87
CA HIS A 456 -15.96 1.06 13.60
C HIS A 456 -16.34 2.54 13.62
N HIS A 457 -16.90 3.03 14.73
CA HIS A 457 -17.24 4.45 14.86
C HIS A 457 -15.98 5.32 14.91
N LYS A 458 -14.95 4.89 15.65
CA LYS A 458 -13.65 5.57 15.69
C LYS A 458 -13.01 5.67 14.30
N LEU A 459 -12.99 4.56 13.55
CA LEU A 459 -12.44 4.52 12.19
C LEU A 459 -13.24 5.39 11.22
N ASN A 460 -14.57 5.40 11.31
CA ASN A 460 -15.40 6.31 10.52
C ASN A 460 -15.10 7.78 10.80
N ARG A 461 -14.93 8.13 12.08
CA ARG A 461 -14.54 9.50 12.48
C ARG A 461 -13.11 9.85 12.01
N LEU A 462 -12.17 8.91 12.09
CA LEU A 462 -10.80 9.08 11.61
C LEU A 462 -10.81 9.39 10.10
N ALA A 463 -11.52 8.56 9.33
CA ALA A 463 -11.70 8.67 7.89
C ALA A 463 -12.29 10.02 7.46
N SER A 464 -13.41 10.40 8.07
CA SER A 464 -14.22 11.55 7.66
C SER A 464 -13.67 12.90 8.14
N HIS A 465 -12.81 12.90 9.16
CA HIS A 465 -12.35 14.14 9.78
C HIS A 465 -10.82 14.23 9.79
N GLN A 466 -10.15 13.38 10.56
CA GLN A 466 -8.74 13.54 10.86
C GLN A 466 -7.83 13.23 9.66
N VAL A 467 -8.14 12.20 8.86
CA VAL A 467 -7.44 11.93 7.59
C VAL A 467 -7.62 13.08 6.59
N VAL A 468 -8.84 13.61 6.47
CA VAL A 468 -9.14 14.74 5.58
C VAL A 468 -8.32 15.98 5.98
N GLN A 469 -8.27 16.29 7.26
CA GLN A 469 -7.52 17.44 7.76
C GLN A 469 -6.00 17.24 7.63
N ALA A 470 -5.49 16.05 7.94
CA ALA A 470 -4.07 15.74 7.74
C ALA A 470 -3.66 15.86 6.27
N LYS A 471 -4.49 15.39 5.33
CA LYS A 471 -4.23 15.58 3.88
C LYS A 471 -4.21 17.04 3.47
N ALA A 472 -5.14 17.85 3.99
CA ALA A 472 -5.17 19.28 3.73
C ALA A 472 -3.90 19.98 4.27
N HIS A 473 -3.47 19.60 5.46
CA HIS A 473 -2.24 20.10 6.08
C HIS A 473 -0.98 19.67 5.29
N ALA A 474 -0.90 18.40 4.89
CA ALA A 474 0.17 17.86 4.05
C ALA A 474 0.29 18.62 2.74
N LYS A 475 -0.84 18.85 2.06
CA LYS A 475 -0.90 19.63 0.82
C LYS A 475 -0.40 21.06 1.02
N ALA A 476 -0.87 21.74 2.07
CA ALA A 476 -0.43 23.11 2.36
C ALA A 476 1.08 23.18 2.68
N SER A 477 1.59 22.20 3.44
CA SER A 477 3.02 22.11 3.77
C SER A 477 3.88 21.86 2.53
N PHE A 478 3.42 21.01 1.61
CA PHE A 478 4.09 20.77 0.34
C PHE A 478 4.08 22.01 -0.56
N GLU A 479 2.96 22.72 -0.66
CA GLU A 479 2.85 23.97 -1.42
C GLU A 479 3.82 25.04 -0.88
N ASP A 480 3.93 25.17 0.44
CA ASP A 480 4.89 26.07 1.11
C ASP A 480 6.35 25.67 0.83
N LEU A 481 6.69 24.38 0.93
CA LEU A 481 8.02 23.88 0.60
C LEU A 481 8.39 24.17 -0.86
N MET A 482 7.47 23.93 -1.79
CA MET A 482 7.69 24.20 -3.22
C MET A 482 7.87 25.70 -3.49
N ALA A 483 7.18 26.57 -2.76
CA ALA A 483 7.39 28.01 -2.84
C ALA A 483 8.78 28.43 -2.33
N GLN A 484 9.27 27.84 -1.24
CA GLN A 484 10.62 28.08 -0.71
C GLN A 484 11.71 27.60 -1.69
N VAL A 485 11.55 26.41 -2.26
CA VAL A 485 12.46 25.90 -3.30
C VAL A 485 12.51 26.84 -4.50
N ALA A 486 11.37 27.36 -4.94
CA ALA A 486 11.30 28.32 -6.03
C ALA A 486 12.02 29.65 -5.68
N ALA A 487 11.89 30.16 -4.46
CA ALA A 487 12.58 31.36 -3.99
C ALA A 487 14.11 31.18 -4.00
N LEU A 488 14.61 30.07 -3.45
CA LEU A 488 16.05 29.74 -3.46
C LEU A 488 16.64 29.63 -4.87
N GLN A 489 15.86 29.11 -5.82
CA GLN A 489 16.25 29.03 -7.22
C GLN A 489 16.33 30.42 -7.89
N GLN A 490 15.44 31.35 -7.52
CA GLN A 490 15.48 32.74 -8.00
C GLN A 490 16.70 33.48 -7.45
N GLU A 491 16.99 33.36 -6.15
CA GLU A 491 18.18 33.97 -5.51
C GLU A 491 19.50 33.43 -6.07
N SER A 492 19.55 32.13 -6.37
CA SER A 492 20.72 31.53 -7.03
C SER A 492 20.95 32.07 -8.45
N SER A 493 19.86 32.41 -9.15
CA SER A 493 19.92 32.93 -10.53
C SER A 493 20.32 34.40 -10.60
N THR A 494 19.89 35.22 -9.63
CA THR A 494 20.29 36.62 -9.53
C THR A 494 21.78 36.75 -9.18
N THR A 495 22.26 35.97 -8.21
CA THR A 495 23.68 35.95 -7.79
C THR A 495 24.62 35.54 -8.93
N ALA A 496 24.22 34.57 -9.75
CA ALA A 496 25.01 34.14 -10.92
C ALA A 496 25.12 35.25 -11.99
N THR A 497 24.06 36.05 -12.16
CA THR A 497 24.02 37.14 -13.14
C THR A 497 24.93 38.30 -12.74
N ASP A 498 25.01 38.61 -11.45
CA ASP A 498 25.88 39.69 -10.95
C ASP A 498 27.37 39.31 -11.02
N ASN A 499 27.72 38.05 -10.73
CA ASN A 499 29.10 37.57 -10.89
C ASN A 499 29.55 37.51 -12.35
N GLY A 500 28.63 37.25 -13.30
CA GLY A 500 28.93 37.26 -14.72
C GLY A 500 29.27 38.66 -15.28
N LYS A 501 28.66 39.71 -14.72
CA LYS A 501 28.94 41.10 -15.15
C LYS A 501 30.31 41.59 -14.66
N ASN A 502 30.75 41.18 -13.48
CA ASN A 502 32.04 41.60 -12.92
C ASN A 502 33.25 40.94 -13.58
N ASN A 503 33.08 39.80 -14.24
CA ASN A 503 34.15 39.13 -14.99
C ASN A 503 34.25 39.54 -16.47
N SER A 504 33.33 40.37 -16.96
CA SER A 504 33.37 40.91 -18.34
C SER A 504 34.09 42.26 -18.44
N SER A 505 34.54 42.83 -17.32
CA SER A 505 35.24 44.13 -17.25
C SER A 505 36.73 44.01 -16.87
N MET A 506 37.26 42.78 -16.80
CA MET A 506 38.70 42.49 -16.87
C MET A 506 39.00 41.79 -18.19
#